data_AF-A0A7C2VYW1-F1
#
_entry.id   AF-A0A7C2VYW1-F1
#
_cell.length_a   1.000
_cell.length_b   1.000
_cell.length_c   1.000
_cell.angle_alpha   90.00
_cell.angle_beta   90.00
_cell.angle_gamma   90.00
#
_symmetry.space_group_name_H-M   'P 1'
#
loop_
_entity.id
_entity.type
_entity.pdbx_description
1 polymer ?
#
loop_
_entity_poly.entity_id
_entity_poly.type
_entity_poly.pdbx_seq_one_letter_code
_entity_poly.pdbx_strand_id
1 'polypeptide(L)' 'MAKAHVYKRDHINTDEIIPARYLNTDNEAELATHCMEDL' A
#
# COMPACT_ATOMS: atom_id res chain seq x y z
N MET A 1 2.23 -17.66 15.03
CA MET A 1 3.17 -16.55 15.34
C MET A 1 2.73 -15.36 14.51
N ALA A 2 2.36 -14.24 15.12
CA ALA A 2 2.07 -13.03 14.36
C ALA A 2 3.40 -12.48 13.79
N LYS A 3 3.41 -12.07 12.52
CA LYS A 3 4.56 -11.46 11.86
C LYS A 3 4.22 -10.02 11.51
N ALA A 4 4.99 -9.08 12.04
CA ALA A 4 4.88 -7.68 11.64
C ALA A 4 5.65 -7.43 10.34
N HIS A 5 5.15 -6.52 9.51
CA HIS A 5 5.94 -5.87 8.46
C HIS A 5 6.41 -4.53 9.00
N VAL A 6 7.73 -4.30 8.94
CA VAL A 6 8.39 -3.13 9.52
C VAL A 6 9.06 -2.37 8.39
N TYR A 7 8.66 -1.13 8.18
CA TYR A 7 9.25 -0.21 7.21
C TYR A 7 10.32 0.66 7.89
N LYS A 8 11.36 1.05 7.17
CA LYS A 8 12.54 1.75 7.73
C LYS A 8 12.38 3.27 7.92
N ARG A 9 11.22 3.83 7.58
CA ARG A 9 10.99 5.28 7.56
C ARG A 9 9.65 5.61 8.21
N ASP A 10 9.55 6.81 8.77
CA ASP A 10 8.42 7.19 9.63
C ASP A 10 7.28 7.88 8.86
N HIS A 11 7.59 8.62 7.80
CA HIS A 11 6.60 9.38 7.03
C HIS A 11 6.11 8.60 5.81
N ILE A 12 5.18 7.66 6.06
CA ILE A 12 4.42 6.98 5.01
C ILE A 12 3.21 7.83 4.61
N ASN A 13 3.13 8.23 3.35
CA ASN A 13 2.05 9.00 2.75
C ASN A 13 1.08 8.10 1.97
N THR A 14 -0.06 8.65 1.55
CA THR A 14 -1.13 7.89 0.87
C THR A 14 -0.69 7.29 -0.46
N ASP A 15 0.13 7.99 -1.26
CA ASP A 15 0.63 7.48 -2.54
C ASP A 15 1.57 6.29 -2.37
N GLU A 16 2.21 6.17 -1.21
CA GLU A 16 3.11 5.06 -0.88
C GLU A 16 2.34 3.87 -0.29
N ILE A 17 1.14 4.11 0.25
CA ILE A 17 0.20 3.05 0.64
C ILE A 17 -0.45 2.46 -0.61
N ILE A 18 -0.95 3.32 -1.50
CA ILE A 18 -1.59 2.95 -2.76
C ILE A 18 -1.30 4.02 -3.82
N PRO A 19 -0.60 3.69 -4.91
CA PRO A 19 -0.32 4.67 -5.95
C PRO A 19 -1.59 5.17 -6.65
N ALA A 20 -1.67 6.48 -6.90
CA ALA A 20 -2.84 7.11 -7.53
C ALA A 20 -3.24 6.49 -8.89
N ARG A 21 -2.30 5.84 -9.59
CA ARG A 21 -2.55 5.13 -10.86
C ARG A 21 -3.54 3.96 -10.74
N TYR A 22 -3.78 3.43 -9.54
CA TYR A 22 -4.76 2.36 -9.29
C TYR A 22 -6.11 2.87 -8.77
N LEU A 23 -6.29 4.19 -8.62
CA LEU A 23 -7.54 4.77 -8.11
C LEU A 23 -8.62 4.94 -9.20
N ASN A 24 -8.53 4.15 -10.27
CA ASN A 24 -9.55 3.99 -11.30
C ASN A 24 -10.59 2.90 -10.95
N THR A 25 -10.36 2.17 -9.86
CA THR A 25 -11.22 1.11 -9.31
C THR A 25 -11.39 1.34 -7.81
N ASP A 26 -12.53 0.93 -7.27
CA ASP A 26 -12.81 0.87 -5.83
C ASP A 26 -12.83 -0.57 -5.30
N ASN A 27 -12.51 -1.55 -6.14
CA ASN A 27 -12.45 -2.96 -5.75
C ASN A 27 -11.32 -3.19 -4.74
N GLU A 28 -11.68 -3.55 -3.51
CA GLU A 28 -10.70 -3.67 -2.43
C GLU A 28 -9.71 -4.82 -2.65
N ALA A 29 -10.17 -5.91 -3.27
CA ALA A 29 -9.33 -7.06 -3.56
C ALA A 29 -8.27 -6.74 -4.62
N GLU A 30 -8.61 -5.92 -5.61
CA GLU A 30 -7.68 -5.42 -6.64
C GLU A 30 -6.65 -4.47 -6.02
N LEU A 31 -7.11 -3.44 -5.30
CA LEU A 31 -6.23 -2.47 -4.63
C LEU A 31 -5.26 -3.13 -3.64
N ALA A 32 -5.70 -4.16 -2.91
CA ALA A 32 -4.87 -4.88 -1.95
C ALA A 32 -3.63 -5.52 -2.58
N THR A 33 -3.68 -5.88 -3.88
CA THR A 33 -2.53 -6.45 -4.59
C THR A 33 -1.41 -5.45 -4.87
N HIS A 34 -1.71 -4.16 -4.78
CA HIS A 34 -0.80 -3.03 -5.03
C HIS A 34 -0.38 -2.31 -3.75
N CYS A 35 -0.75 -2.84 -2.58
CA CYS A 35 -0.48 -2.21 -1.29
C CYS A 35 1.04 -2.15 -1.03
N MET A 36 1.55 -0.94 -0.76
CA MET A 36 2.95 -0.69 -0.42
C MET A 36 3.95 -1.12 -1.52
N GLU A 37 3.54 -1.17 -2.80
CA GLU A 37 4.37 -1.74 -3.89
C GLU A 37 5.60 -0.88 -4.26
N ASP A 38 5.55 0.43 -3.99
CA ASP A 38 6.60 1.40 -4.31
C ASP A 38 7.55 1.66 -3.12
N LEU A 39 7.46 0.88 -2.02
CA LEU A 39 8.21 1.07 -0.76
C LEU A 39 9.44 0.18 -0.56
#